data_AF-A0A7C3GI96-F1
#
_entry.id   AF-A0A7C3GI96-F1
#
_cell.length_a   1.000
_cell.length_b   1.000
_cell.length_c   1.000
_cell.angle_alpha   90.00
_cell.angle_beta   90.00
_cell.angle_gamma   90.00
#
_symmetry.space_group_name_H-M   'P 1'
#
loop_
_entity.id
_entity.type
_entity.pdbx_description
1 polymer ?
#
loop_
_entity_poly.entity_id
_entity_poly.type
_entity_poly.pdbx_seq_one_letter_code
_entity_poly.pdbx_strand_id
1 'polypeptide(L)'
;MRYNFKKNNENWKSGFTLIEVLIVIAIVGIMASVILVFIGQSKHSTQLETAANEVVAGLRRIQNYSLVGKAIQDNCSDYAFETSAGSAQFSIKNGIFSSGGAGGNSFDPDSCELSQAFNLKGGVTFGGDYLIAFRAPFADVLGLSGTKEDIVLSKNGQQYHICVTSVGVITMQKSACP
;
A
#
# COMPACT_ATOMS: atom_id res chain seq x y z
N MET A 1 -45.87 -11.36 -72.49
CA MET A 1 -44.79 -12.09 -71.81
C MET A 1 -45.06 -12.02 -70.30
N ARG A 2 -45.38 -13.14 -69.64
CA ARG A 2 -45.71 -13.18 -68.20
C ARG A 2 -44.59 -13.90 -67.46
N TYR A 3 -43.94 -13.22 -66.50
CA TYR A 3 -42.94 -13.84 -65.61
C TYR A 3 -43.63 -14.34 -64.34
N ASN A 4 -43.42 -15.62 -64.02
CA ASN A 4 -43.92 -16.27 -62.81
C ASN A 4 -42.80 -16.30 -61.76
N PHE A 5 -42.94 -15.55 -60.67
CA PHE A 5 -42.00 -15.60 -59.54
C PHE A 5 -42.45 -16.70 -58.57
N LYS A 6 -41.72 -17.82 -58.55
CA LYS A 6 -41.94 -18.91 -57.60
C LYS A 6 -41.36 -18.50 -56.24
N LYS A 7 -42.23 -18.24 -55.26
CA LYS A 7 -41.86 -17.87 -53.90
C LYS A 7 -41.45 -19.12 -53.10
N ASN A 8 -40.17 -19.27 -52.82
CA ASN A 8 -39.69 -20.30 -51.88
C ASN A 8 -40.07 -19.88 -50.45
N ASN A 9 -40.81 -20.75 -49.77
CA ASN A 9 -41.34 -20.52 -48.44
C ASN A 9 -40.43 -21.21 -47.41
N GLU A 10 -39.28 -20.61 -47.16
CA GLU A 10 -38.33 -21.04 -46.11
C GLU A 10 -38.86 -20.54 -44.76
N ASN A 11 -39.81 -21.27 -44.15
CA ASN A 11 -40.32 -20.97 -42.81
C ASN A 11 -39.42 -21.58 -41.74
N TRP A 12 -38.33 -20.90 -41.38
CA TRP A 12 -37.68 -21.13 -40.10
C TRP A 12 -38.23 -20.18 -39.06
N LYS A 13 -39.21 -20.66 -38.29
CA LYS A 13 -39.54 -20.11 -36.97
C LYS A 13 -39.34 -21.21 -35.94
N SER A 14 -38.08 -21.47 -35.62
CA SER A 14 -37.72 -22.25 -34.44
C SER A 14 -37.77 -21.31 -33.23
N GLY A 15 -38.77 -21.49 -32.37
CA GLY A 15 -38.83 -20.80 -31.08
C GLY A 15 -37.86 -21.46 -30.09
N PHE A 16 -37.32 -20.66 -29.16
CA PHE A 16 -36.56 -21.19 -28.03
C PHE A 16 -37.43 -22.12 -27.19
N THR A 17 -36.89 -23.27 -26.83
CA THR A 17 -37.59 -24.19 -25.93
C THR A 17 -37.49 -23.67 -24.49
N LEU A 18 -38.52 -23.92 -23.68
CA LEU A 18 -38.54 -23.50 -22.27
C LEU A 18 -37.39 -24.13 -21.47
N ILE A 19 -37.04 -25.37 -21.79
CA ILE A 19 -35.93 -26.08 -21.16
C ILE A 19 -34.57 -25.47 -21.52
N GLU A 20 -34.41 -24.96 -22.74
CA GLU A 20 -33.18 -24.34 -23.21
C GLU A 20 -32.95 -23.00 -22.51
N VAL A 21 -34.01 -22.22 -22.28
CA VAL A 21 -33.92 -21.00 -21.45
C VAL A 21 -33.60 -21.35 -19.98
N LEU A 22 -34.19 -22.41 -19.43
CA LEU A 22 -33.95 -22.85 -18.06
C LEU A 22 -32.48 -23.27 -17.84
N ILE A 23 -31.90 -24.00 -18.79
CA ILE A 23 -30.49 -24.40 -18.71
C ILE A 23 -29.57 -23.17 -18.80
N VAL A 24 -29.87 -22.19 -19.65
CA VAL A 24 -29.06 -20.97 -19.77
C VAL A 24 -29.04 -20.18 -18.47
N ILE A 25 -30.21 -19.93 -17.84
CA ILE A 25 -30.24 -19.21 -16.57
C ILE A 25 -29.53 -19.97 -15.44
N ALA A 26 -29.59 -21.31 -15.47
CA ALA A 26 -28.86 -22.15 -14.51
C ALA A 26 -27.34 -21.99 -14.69
N ILE A 27 -26.84 -22.04 -15.93
CA ILE A 27 -25.41 -21.86 -16.23
C ILE A 27 -24.96 -20.44 -15.85
N VAL A 28 -25.74 -19.41 -16.19
CA VAL A 28 -25.44 -18.01 -15.84
C VAL A 28 -25.40 -17.82 -14.32
N GLY A 29 -26.32 -18.42 -13.57
CA GLY A 29 -26.31 -18.38 -12.11
C GLY A 29 -25.06 -19.01 -11.50
N ILE A 30 -24.62 -20.16 -12.03
CA ILE A 30 -23.39 -20.81 -11.58
C ILE A 30 -22.18 -19.92 -11.87
N MET A 31 -22.06 -19.38 -13.09
CA MET A 31 -20.95 -18.49 -13.45
C MET A 31 -20.92 -17.22 -12.58
N ALA A 32 -22.08 -16.61 -12.31
CA ALA A 32 -22.18 -15.41 -11.49
C ALA A 32 -21.68 -15.65 -10.05
N SER A 33 -21.98 -16.81 -9.46
CA SER A 33 -21.52 -17.14 -8.11
C SER A 33 -19.99 -17.26 -8.00
N VAL A 34 -19.35 -17.86 -9.01
CA VAL A 34 -17.88 -17.96 -9.08
C VAL A 34 -17.23 -16.59 -9.20
N ILE A 35 -17.76 -15.72 -10.07
CA ILE A 35 -17.22 -14.37 -10.30
C ILE A 35 -17.23 -13.52 -9.02
N LEU A 36 -18.29 -13.63 -8.20
CA LEU A 36 -18.40 -12.89 -6.94
C LEU A 36 -17.31 -13.24 -5.94
N VAL A 37 -16.93 -14.52 -5.83
CA VAL A 37 -15.86 -14.98 -4.93
C VAL A 37 -14.50 -14.40 -5.35
N PHE A 38 -14.22 -14.31 -6.65
CA PHE A 38 -12.96 -13.77 -7.15
C PHE A 38 -12.79 -12.27 -6.88
N ILE A 39 -13.86 -11.48 -6.95
CA ILE A 39 -13.81 -10.03 -6.72
C ILE A 39 -13.44 -9.69 -5.25
N GLY A 40 -13.84 -10.53 -4.30
CA GLY A 40 -13.52 -10.34 -2.88
C GLY A 40 -12.01 -10.41 -2.58
N GLN A 41 -11.31 -11.38 -3.16
CA GLN A 41 -9.88 -11.59 -2.89
C GLN A 41 -8.99 -10.50 -3.49
N SER A 42 -9.34 -9.96 -4.66
CA SER A 42 -8.57 -8.89 -5.31
C SER A 42 -8.49 -7.61 -4.47
N LYS A 43 -9.58 -7.25 -3.76
CA LYS A 43 -9.65 -6.01 -2.97
C LYS A 43 -8.64 -5.94 -1.82
N HIS A 44 -8.29 -7.08 -1.22
CA HIS A 44 -7.38 -7.11 -0.08
C HIS A 44 -5.94 -6.76 -0.48
N SER A 45 -5.46 -7.30 -1.59
CA SER A 45 -4.13 -7.00 -2.14
C SER A 45 -4.01 -5.53 -2.55
N THR A 46 -5.03 -4.97 -3.21
CA THR A 46 -4.99 -3.57 -3.67
C THR A 46 -4.95 -2.58 -2.51
N GLN A 47 -5.68 -2.86 -1.42
CA GLN A 47 -5.67 -2.01 -0.23
C GLN A 47 -4.31 -2.05 0.49
N LEU A 48 -3.69 -3.24 0.57
CA LEU A 48 -2.35 -3.39 1.14
C LEU A 48 -1.29 -2.66 0.32
N GLU A 49 -1.35 -2.79 -1.01
CA GLU A 49 -0.45 -2.09 -1.93
C GLU A 49 -0.65 -0.56 -1.90
N THR A 50 -1.89 -0.09 -1.78
CA THR A 50 -2.17 1.35 -1.63
C THR A 50 -1.59 1.89 -0.33
N ALA A 51 -1.77 1.17 0.78
CA ALA A 51 -1.18 1.54 2.08
C ALA A 51 0.36 1.53 2.02
N ALA A 52 0.97 0.56 1.34
CA ALA A 52 2.41 0.53 1.12
C ALA A 52 2.90 1.75 0.35
N ASN A 53 2.19 2.16 -0.71
CA ASN A 53 2.49 3.38 -1.46
C ASN A 53 2.37 4.65 -0.59
N GLU A 54 1.37 4.72 0.30
CA GLU A 54 1.21 5.84 1.25
C GLU A 54 2.41 5.94 2.19
N VAL A 55 2.90 4.80 2.73
CA VAL A 55 4.08 4.75 3.59
C VAL A 55 5.35 5.15 2.83
N VAL A 56 5.56 4.61 1.63
CA VAL A 56 6.70 4.99 0.76
C VAL A 56 6.68 6.48 0.44
N ALA A 57 5.50 7.04 0.16
CA ALA A 57 5.35 8.48 -0.07
C ALA A 57 5.67 9.29 1.20
N GLY A 58 5.31 8.79 2.38
CA GLY A 58 5.67 9.37 3.67
C GLY A 58 7.19 9.38 3.90
N LEU A 59 7.87 8.27 3.66
CA LEU A 59 9.32 8.15 3.76
C LEU A 59 10.05 9.07 2.78
N ARG A 60 9.62 9.09 1.51
CA ARG A 60 10.18 10.00 0.49
C ARG A 60 9.93 11.46 0.83
N ARG A 61 8.82 11.77 1.50
CA ARG A 61 8.51 13.12 1.97
C ARG A 61 9.50 13.56 3.04
N ILE A 62 9.79 12.75 4.06
CA ILE A 62 10.76 13.13 5.10
C ILE A 62 12.19 13.20 4.56
N GLN A 63 12.55 12.30 3.64
CA GLN A 63 13.82 12.38 2.93
C GLN A 63 13.93 13.72 2.18
N ASN A 64 12.90 14.11 1.43
CA ASN A 64 12.89 15.40 0.75
C ASN A 64 12.92 16.58 1.75
N TYR A 65 12.22 16.49 2.88
CA TYR A 65 12.24 17.54 3.91
C TYR A 65 13.63 17.73 4.51
N SER A 66 14.37 16.64 4.74
CA SER A 66 15.76 16.72 5.19
C SER A 66 16.69 17.33 4.15
N LEU A 67 16.48 17.06 2.85
CA LEU A 67 17.28 17.65 1.76
C LEU A 67 17.08 19.16 1.62
N VAL A 68 15.83 19.63 1.77
CA VAL A 68 15.51 21.06 1.63
C VAL A 68 15.60 21.83 2.95
N GLY A 69 15.79 21.13 4.08
CA GLY A 69 15.80 21.73 5.42
C GLY A 69 14.47 22.34 5.83
N LYS A 70 13.35 21.69 5.50
CA LYS A 70 12.01 22.23 5.76
C LYS A 70 11.73 22.36 7.26
N ALA A 71 11.62 23.58 7.79
CA ALA A 71 11.42 23.82 9.23
C ALA A 71 12.60 23.37 10.11
N ILE A 72 13.84 23.54 9.62
CA ILE A 72 15.01 23.53 10.50
C ILE A 72 14.90 24.73 11.45
N GLN A 73 14.93 24.44 12.74
CA GLN A 73 15.15 25.40 13.82
C GLN A 73 16.41 24.97 14.56
N ASP A 74 16.91 25.79 15.50
CA ASP A 74 18.23 25.63 16.14
C ASP A 74 18.51 24.21 16.71
N ASN A 75 17.46 23.42 16.97
CA ASN A 75 17.54 22.05 17.50
C ASN A 75 16.77 20.99 16.69
N CYS A 76 16.33 21.28 15.46
CA CYS A 76 15.53 20.34 14.65
C CYS A 76 16.28 19.98 13.36
N SER A 77 17.21 19.04 13.46
CA SER A 77 18.06 18.62 12.34
C SER A 77 17.63 17.30 11.69
N ASP A 78 16.75 16.53 12.34
CA ASP A 78 16.35 15.21 11.89
C ASP A 78 14.85 15.13 11.60
N TYR A 79 14.48 14.37 10.58
CA TYR A 79 13.09 14.11 10.20
C TYR A 79 12.79 12.63 10.34
N ALA A 80 11.92 12.26 11.27
CA ALA A 80 11.58 10.88 11.56
C ALA A 80 10.25 10.44 10.97
N PHE A 81 10.21 9.17 10.61
CA PHE A 81 9.05 8.33 10.39
C PHE A 81 8.95 7.38 11.57
N GLU A 82 7.82 7.41 12.27
CA GLU A 82 7.57 6.61 13.46
C GLU A 82 6.28 5.81 13.32
N THR A 83 6.33 4.55 13.74
CA THR A 83 5.16 3.65 13.81
C THR A 83 5.13 2.91 15.13
N SER A 84 4.00 2.28 15.41
CA SER A 84 3.89 1.30 16.48
C SER A 84 3.34 -0.03 15.95
N ALA A 85 3.83 -1.14 16.50
CA ALA A 85 3.39 -2.48 16.14
C ALA A 85 1.87 -2.62 16.34
N GLY A 86 1.19 -3.20 15.34
CA GLY A 86 -0.27 -3.36 15.33
C GLY A 86 -1.05 -2.06 15.05
N SER A 87 -0.39 -0.91 14.98
CA SER A 87 -1.05 0.35 14.63
C SER A 87 -1.36 0.41 13.14
N ALA A 88 -2.46 1.09 12.79
CA ALA A 88 -2.75 1.52 11.43
C ALA A 88 -2.29 2.97 11.18
N GLN A 89 -1.43 3.51 12.03
CA GLN A 89 -0.99 4.91 11.98
C GLN A 89 0.52 4.99 11.93
N PHE A 90 1.02 5.95 11.14
CA PHE A 90 2.40 6.41 11.21
C PHE A 90 2.44 7.92 11.42
N SER A 91 3.54 8.43 11.94
CA SER A 91 3.77 9.86 12.08
C SER A 91 5.07 10.29 11.42
N ILE A 92 5.05 11.52 10.94
CA ILE A 92 6.19 12.23 10.39
C ILE A 92 6.46 13.42 11.30
N LYS A 93 7.67 13.52 11.83
CA LYS A 93 8.07 14.55 12.77
C LYS A 93 9.44 15.12 12.42
N ASN A 94 9.72 16.37 12.79
CA ASN A 94 11.10 16.84 12.93
C ASN A 94 11.52 16.86 14.41
N GLY A 95 12.83 16.80 14.67
CA GLY A 95 13.35 16.55 16.01
C GLY A 95 14.84 16.30 16.04
N ILE A 96 15.29 15.74 17.15
CA ILE A 96 16.66 15.25 17.35
C ILE A 96 16.63 13.74 17.43
N PHE A 97 17.36 13.11 16.53
CA PHE A 97 17.63 11.68 16.61
C PHE A 97 18.85 11.43 17.50
N SER A 98 18.66 10.58 18.51
CA SER A 98 19.73 10.09 19.38
C SER A 98 19.88 8.58 19.21
N SER A 99 21.04 8.15 18.69
CA SER A 99 21.43 6.74 18.75
C SER A 99 21.83 6.41 20.18
N GLY A 100 20.96 5.77 20.95
CA GLY A 100 21.29 5.31 22.29
C GLY A 100 22.16 4.06 22.24
N GLY A 101 23.02 3.88 23.25
CA GLY A 101 23.68 2.61 23.54
C GLY A 101 22.67 1.55 23.98
N ALA A 102 22.77 1.04 25.21
CA ALA A 102 21.87 -0.01 25.71
C ALA A 102 20.36 0.34 25.71
N GLY A 103 20.00 1.62 25.55
CA GLY A 103 18.61 2.11 25.51
C GLY A 103 17.96 2.15 24.11
N GLY A 104 18.69 1.80 23.05
CA GLY A 104 18.18 1.82 21.68
C GLY A 104 18.06 3.24 21.09
N ASN A 105 17.57 3.32 19.86
CA ASN A 105 17.39 4.57 19.15
C ASN A 105 16.19 5.34 19.72
N SER A 106 16.35 6.64 19.98
CA SER A 106 15.27 7.53 20.42
C SER A 106 15.16 8.76 19.51
N PHE A 107 13.96 9.32 19.47
CA PHE A 107 13.66 10.55 18.75
C PHE A 107 12.92 11.51 19.67
N ASP A 108 13.46 12.73 19.79
CA ASP A 108 12.90 13.79 20.62
C ASP A 108 12.30 14.88 19.73
N PRO A 109 10.96 15.02 19.68
CA PRO A 109 10.28 16.04 18.92
C PRO A 109 9.97 17.34 19.72
N ASP A 110 10.29 17.42 21.03
CA ASP A 110 9.66 18.37 21.98
C ASP A 110 9.98 19.86 21.77
N SER A 111 10.69 20.22 20.69
CA SER A 111 10.95 21.63 20.33
C SER A 111 10.71 21.94 18.85
N CYS A 112 10.03 21.05 18.13
CA CYS A 112 9.97 21.10 16.68
C CYS A 112 8.53 21.19 16.14
N GLU A 113 8.30 22.07 15.15
CA GLU A 113 6.94 22.43 14.70
C GLU A 113 6.26 21.39 13.80
N LEU A 114 7.03 20.53 13.13
CA LEU A 114 6.50 19.61 12.15
C LEU A 114 6.13 18.30 12.86
N SER A 115 4.83 18.08 13.02
CA SER A 115 4.26 16.81 13.50
C SER A 115 2.99 16.51 12.73
N GLN A 116 2.99 15.43 11.96
CA GLN A 116 1.88 15.01 11.12
C GLN A 116 1.62 13.51 11.31
N ALA A 117 0.37 13.14 11.55
CA ALA A 117 -0.02 11.76 11.70
C ALA A 117 -0.92 11.31 10.55
N PHE A 118 -0.70 10.09 10.05
CA PHE A 118 -1.38 9.51 8.91
C PHE A 118 -1.97 8.17 9.28
N ASN A 119 -3.23 7.95 8.91
CA ASN A 119 -3.93 6.69 9.14
C ASN A 119 -4.00 5.89 7.84
N LEU A 120 -3.47 4.67 7.86
CA LEU A 120 -3.61 3.67 6.82
C LEU A 120 -5.07 3.21 6.76
N LYS A 121 -5.57 3.05 5.52
CA LYS A 121 -6.94 2.62 5.28
C LYS A 121 -7.02 1.10 5.14
N GLY A 122 -8.26 0.59 5.29
CA GLY A 122 -8.57 -0.78 4.95
C GLY A 122 -8.02 -1.83 5.92
N GLY A 123 -7.78 -1.49 7.19
CA GLY A 123 -7.36 -2.45 8.21
C GLY A 123 -5.95 -3.01 8.00
N VAL A 124 -5.08 -2.24 7.35
CA VAL A 124 -3.64 -2.54 7.25
C VAL A 124 -2.95 -2.05 8.51
N THR A 125 -2.05 -2.85 9.07
CA THR A 125 -1.30 -2.51 10.29
C THR A 125 0.19 -2.75 10.10
N PHE A 126 1.00 -2.04 10.89
CA PHE A 126 2.44 -2.26 10.96
C PHE A 126 2.77 -3.53 11.75
N GLY A 127 3.76 -4.29 11.26
CA GLY A 127 4.25 -5.51 11.91
C GLY A 127 5.21 -5.27 13.06
N GLY A 128 5.73 -4.04 13.21
CA GLY A 128 6.73 -3.68 14.22
C GLY A 128 6.72 -2.19 14.55
N ASP A 129 7.53 -1.85 15.55
CA ASP A 129 7.87 -0.47 15.87
C ASP A 129 9.05 -0.06 14.98
N TYR A 130 8.83 0.95 14.14
CA TYR A 130 9.85 1.45 13.22
C TYR A 130 10.14 2.91 13.54
N LEU A 131 11.41 3.24 13.70
CA LEU A 131 11.91 4.61 13.80
C LEU A 131 13.00 4.79 12.75
N ILE A 132 12.68 5.52 11.69
CA ILE A 132 13.62 5.83 10.61
C ILE A 132 13.72 7.34 10.52
N ALA A 133 14.92 7.88 10.59
CA ALA A 133 15.11 9.32 10.48
C ALA A 133 16.08 9.67 9.34
N PHE A 134 15.91 10.87 8.78
CA PHE A 134 16.83 11.46 7.82
C PHE A 134 17.38 12.76 8.38
N ARG A 135 18.70 12.88 8.41
CA ARG A 135 19.40 14.07 8.90
C ARG A 135 19.56 15.10 7.80
N ALA A 136 19.12 16.32 8.06
CA ALA A 136 19.39 17.45 7.20
C ALA A 136 20.86 17.89 7.29
N PRO A 137 21.42 18.51 6.23
CA PRO A 137 20.79 18.74 4.93
C PRO A 137 21.01 17.60 3.92
N PHE A 138 21.73 16.54 4.29
CA PHE A 138 22.20 15.53 3.32
C PHE A 138 21.29 14.30 3.20
N ALA A 139 20.25 14.22 4.03
CA ALA A 139 19.37 13.06 4.16
C ALA A 139 20.13 11.78 4.54
N ASP A 140 21.12 11.90 5.44
CA ASP A 140 21.78 10.72 5.99
C ASP A 140 20.76 9.88 6.77
N VAL A 141 20.72 8.58 6.51
CA VAL A 141 19.72 7.70 7.13
C VAL A 141 20.16 7.29 8.52
N LEU A 142 19.24 7.42 9.47
CA LEU A 142 19.39 7.11 10.89
C LEU A 142 18.28 6.16 11.33
N GLY A 143 18.45 5.51 12.48
CA GLY A 143 17.44 4.60 13.04
C GLY A 143 17.52 3.15 12.55
N LEU A 144 18.42 2.86 11.62
CA LEU A 144 18.66 1.51 11.09
C LEU A 144 19.38 0.62 12.10
N SER A 145 18.95 -0.64 12.21
CA SER A 145 19.67 -1.68 13.00
C SER A 145 20.80 -2.36 12.21
N GLY A 146 21.07 -1.93 10.98
CA GLY A 146 22.05 -2.52 10.07
C GLY A 146 22.18 -1.73 8.76
N THR A 147 22.36 -2.43 7.63
CA THR A 147 22.43 -1.79 6.30
C THR A 147 21.07 -1.48 5.69
N LYS A 148 19.99 -1.98 6.29
CA LYS A 148 18.61 -1.83 5.83
C LYS A 148 17.62 -2.01 6.98
N GLU A 149 16.43 -1.45 6.80
CA GLU A 149 15.24 -1.67 7.62
C GLU A 149 14.15 -2.31 6.75
N ASP A 150 13.45 -3.31 7.28
CA ASP A 150 12.31 -3.98 6.63
C ASP A 150 11.02 -3.61 7.35
N ILE A 151 10.32 -2.60 6.81
CA ILE A 151 9.02 -2.17 7.33
C ILE A 151 7.95 -3.11 6.79
N VAL A 152 7.34 -3.88 7.68
CA VAL A 152 6.32 -4.87 7.33
C VAL A 152 4.93 -4.26 7.54
N LEU A 153 4.13 -4.27 6.49
CA LEU A 153 2.69 -4.03 6.55
C LEU A 153 1.96 -5.37 6.46
N SER A 154 0.93 -5.55 7.28
CA SER A 154 0.17 -6.80 7.31
C SER A 154 -1.32 -6.56 7.21
N LYS A 155 -2.01 -7.51 6.57
CA LYS A 155 -3.47 -7.58 6.53
C LYS A 155 -3.94 -8.98 6.17
N ASN A 156 -4.82 -9.56 6.99
CA ASN A 156 -5.45 -10.87 6.73
C ASN A 156 -4.44 -11.97 6.32
N GLY A 157 -3.25 -11.98 6.94
CA GLY A 157 -2.17 -12.94 6.65
C GLY A 157 -1.32 -12.62 5.42
N GLN A 158 -1.66 -11.58 4.64
CA GLN A 158 -0.79 -11.06 3.59
C GLN A 158 0.15 -9.99 4.15
N GLN A 159 1.38 -9.94 3.62
CA GLN A 159 2.39 -8.98 4.01
C GLN A 159 2.92 -8.21 2.78
N TYR A 160 3.36 -6.99 3.04
CA TYR A 160 4.08 -6.15 2.09
C TYR A 160 5.27 -5.54 2.82
N HIS A 161 6.42 -5.50 2.14
CA HIS A 161 7.69 -5.11 2.71
C HIS A 161 8.15 -3.81 2.06
N ILE A 162 8.57 -2.86 2.88
CA ILE A 162 9.14 -1.60 2.43
C ILE A 162 10.56 -1.54 2.96
N CYS A 163 11.51 -1.54 2.04
CA CYS A 163 12.93 -1.61 2.34
C CYS A 163 13.51 -0.21 2.30
N VAL A 164 14.15 0.19 3.38
CA VAL A 164 14.94 1.42 3.45
C VAL A 164 16.38 1.03 3.69
N THR A 165 17.28 1.39 2.78
CA THR A 165 18.71 1.09 2.93
C THR A 165 19.45 2.23 3.64
N SER A 166 20.64 1.96 4.15
CA SER A 166 21.52 2.97 4.76
C SER A 166 21.97 4.07 3.81
N VAL A 167 21.83 3.86 2.50
CA VAL A 167 22.09 4.87 1.46
C VAL A 167 20.81 5.63 1.05
N GLY A 168 19.70 5.44 1.76
CA GLY A 168 18.46 6.19 1.55
C GLY A 168 17.62 5.73 0.36
N VAL A 169 17.87 4.53 -0.17
CA VAL A 169 17.03 3.95 -1.22
C VAL A 169 15.79 3.33 -0.58
N ILE A 170 14.61 3.75 -1.06
CA ILE A 170 13.31 3.28 -0.59
C ILE A 170 12.63 2.47 -1.69
N THR A 171 12.48 1.17 -1.48
CA THR A 171 11.79 0.23 -2.37
C THR A 171 10.67 -0.50 -1.64
N MET A 172 9.76 -1.10 -2.39
CA MET A 172 8.66 -1.88 -1.83
C MET A 172 8.47 -3.16 -2.64
N GLN A 173 8.10 -4.25 -1.97
CA GLN A 173 7.97 -5.58 -2.58
C GLN A 173 7.12 -6.52 -1.71
N LYS A 174 6.71 -7.65 -2.30
CA LYS A 174 5.88 -8.67 -1.61
C LYS A 174 6.68 -9.69 -0.81
N SER A 175 8.00 -9.69 -0.93
CA SER A 175 8.93 -10.55 -0.19
C SER A 175 9.78 -9.71 0.76
N ALA A 176 10.36 -10.36 1.77
CA ALA A 176 11.29 -9.73 2.70
C ALA A 176 12.45 -9.01 2.00
N CYS A 177 13.00 -7.99 2.64
CA CYS A 177 14.10 -7.20 2.09
C CYS A 177 15.35 -8.05 1.79
N PRO A 178 15.91 -7.97 0.55
CA PRO A 178 17.09 -8.75 0.13
C PRO A 178 18.31 -8.35 0.94
#